data_AF-A0A7W0YCW3-F1
#
_entry.id   AF-A0A7W0YCW3-F1
#
_cell.length_a   1.000
_cell.length_b   1.000
_cell.length_c   1.000
_cell.angle_alpha   90.00
_cell.angle_beta   90.00
_cell.angle_gamma   90.00
#
_symmetry.space_group_name_H-M   'P 1'
#
loop_
_entity.id
_entity.type
_entity.pdbx_description
1 polymer ?
#
loop_
_entity_poly.entity_id
_entity_poly.type
_entity_poly.pdbx_seq_one_letter_code
_entity_poly.pdbx_strand_id
1 'polypeptide(L)'
;MPALCLALCLATRNPHKTREFAAMLGPVFALEDLRSHPEIGDVVEDGATFAENARLKAVTVSRQLPGLVLADDSGLEVDSLGGA
;
A
#
# COMPACT_ATOMS: atom_id res chain seq x y z
N MET A 1 23.09 19.78 3.34
CA MET A 1 21.62 19.80 3.52
C MET A 1 21.19 18.36 3.70
N PRO A 2 20.50 17.95 4.77
CA PRO A 2 19.97 16.59 4.80
C PRO A 2 18.97 16.47 3.65
N ALA A 3 19.07 15.40 2.86
CA ALA A 3 18.06 15.10 1.85
C ALA A 3 16.70 15.07 2.57
N LEU A 4 15.69 15.77 2.04
CA LEU A 4 14.32 15.60 2.49
C LEU A 4 13.94 14.14 2.23
N CYS A 5 14.00 13.32 3.27
CA CYS A 5 13.48 11.97 3.24
C CYS A 5 12.00 12.07 3.60
N LEU A 6 11.12 11.96 2.59
CA LEU A 6 9.68 12.03 2.81
C LEU A 6 9.19 10.71 3.39
N ALA A 7 8.46 10.74 4.50
CA ALA A 7 7.82 9.54 5.03
C ALA A 7 6.68 9.10 4.11
N LEU A 8 6.66 7.82 3.74
CA LEU A 8 5.64 7.21 2.90
C LEU A 8 5.22 5.86 3.51
N CYS A 9 3.97 5.78 3.94
CA CYS A 9 3.38 4.54 4.43
C CYS A 9 2.79 3.74 3.26
N LEU A 10 3.22 2.49 3.10
CA LEU A 10 2.58 1.53 2.23
C LEU A 10 1.41 0.87 2.97
N ALA A 11 0.19 1.02 2.46
CA ALA A 11 -1.03 0.41 2.98
C ALA A 11 -1.08 -1.10 2.69
N THR A 12 -0.06 -1.84 3.13
CA THR A 12 0.08 -3.28 2.97
C THR A 12 0.71 -3.90 4.21
N ARG A 13 0.35 -5.16 4.49
CA ARG A 13 1.05 -6.02 5.46
C ARG A 13 2.01 -6.99 4.78
N ASN A 14 2.13 -6.95 3.44
CA ASN A 14 2.99 -7.86 2.69
C ASN A 14 4.43 -7.32 2.62
N PRO A 15 5.41 -7.98 3.29
CA PRO A 15 6.80 -7.52 3.29
C PRO A 15 7.46 -7.56 1.91
N HIS A 16 6.98 -8.39 0.98
CA HIS A 16 7.52 -8.46 -0.37
C HIS A 16 7.23 -7.18 -1.15
N LYS A 17 5.98 -6.66 -1.07
CA LYS A 17 5.62 -5.38 -1.68
C LYS A 17 6.48 -4.24 -1.17
N THR A 18 6.72 -4.17 0.15
CA THR A 18 7.59 -3.14 0.73
C THR A 18 8.99 -3.17 0.14
N ARG A 19 9.58 -4.36 -0.08
CA ARG A 19 10.90 -4.48 -0.72
C ARG A 19 10.89 -4.05 -2.18
N GLU A 20 9.86 -4.41 -2.94
CA GLU A 20 9.70 -4.03 -4.35
C GLU A 20 9.58 -2.51 -4.50
N PHE A 21 8.71 -1.88 -3.71
CA PHE A 21 8.57 -0.42 -3.71
C PHE A 21 9.84 0.29 -3.22
N ALA A 22 10.56 -0.25 -2.24
CA ALA A 22 11.86 0.30 -1.82
C ALA A 22 12.87 0.30 -2.98
N ALA A 23 12.90 -0.76 -3.78
CA ALA A 23 13.78 -0.85 -4.93
C ALA A 23 13.38 0.13 -6.05
N MET A 24 12.07 0.33 -6.28
CA MET A 24 11.56 1.23 -7.32
C MET A 24 11.70 2.71 -6.95
N LEU A 25 11.37 3.08 -5.71
CA LEU A 25 11.32 4.47 -5.25
C LEU A 25 12.69 4.99 -4.79
N GLY A 26 13.60 4.09 -4.41
CA GLY A 26 14.94 4.45 -3.96
C GLY A 26 14.95 5.27 -2.65
N PRO A 27 16.08 5.92 -2.32
CA PRO A 27 16.30 6.56 -1.02
C PRO A 27 15.57 7.91 -0.84
N VAL A 28 14.67 8.27 -1.75
CA VAL A 28 13.89 9.52 -1.67
C VAL A 28 12.84 9.44 -0.56
N PHE A 29 12.36 8.24 -0.27
CA PHE A 29 11.32 7.99 0.72
C PHE A 29 11.82 7.12 1.87
N ALA A 30 11.39 7.48 3.09
CA ALA A 30 11.45 6.58 4.23
C ALA A 30 10.17 5.73 4.21
N LEU A 31 10.29 4.48 3.76
CA LEU A 31 9.16 3.58 3.64
C LEU A 31 8.83 2.91 4.97
N GLU A 32 7.56 3.00 5.35
CA GLU A 32 6.95 2.23 6.43
C GLU A 32 5.77 1.43 5.85
N ASP A 33 5.27 0.43 6.57
CA ASP A 33 4.09 -0.33 6.16
C ASP A 33 3.21 -0.70 7.35
N LEU A 34 2.05 -1.31 7.11
CA LEU A 34 1.05 -1.55 8.15
C LEU A 34 1.50 -2.54 9.24
N ARG A 35 2.63 -3.26 9.05
CA ARG A 35 3.21 -4.08 10.13
C ARG A 35 3.75 -3.22 11.27
N SER A 36 4.11 -1.97 11.00
CA SER A 36 4.48 -0.97 12.01
C SER A 36 3.26 -0.33 12.71
N HIS A 37 2.05 -0.55 12.18
CA HIS A 37 0.80 0.07 12.64
C HIS A 37 -0.29 -0.99 12.92
N PRO A 38 -0.10 -1.86 13.93
CA PRO A 38 -1.09 -2.88 14.28
C PRO A 38 -2.47 -2.30 14.65
N GLU A 39 -2.52 -1.07 15.17
CA GLU A 39 -3.73 -0.36 15.59
C GLU A 39 -4.71 -0.06 14.45
N ILE A 40 -4.24 0.00 13.21
CA ILE A 40 -5.06 0.27 12.02
C ILE A 40 -5.97 -0.93 11.68
N GLY A 41 -5.65 -2.12 12.20
CA GLY A 41 -6.40 -3.33 11.93
C GLY A 41 -6.32 -3.77 10.47
N ASP A 42 -7.36 -4.46 10.01
CA ASP A 42 -7.51 -4.90 8.63
C ASP A 42 -8.34 -3.87 7.85
N VAL A 43 -7.98 -3.67 6.59
CA VAL A 43 -8.72 -2.78 5.69
C VAL A 43 -9.71 -3.60 4.88
N VAL A 44 -10.95 -3.13 4.79
CA VAL A 44 -11.98 -3.76 3.96
C VAL A 44 -11.63 -3.57 2.49
N GLU A 45 -11.60 -4.68 1.75
CA GLU A 45 -11.33 -4.76 0.30
C GLU A 45 -12.58 -5.30 -0.40
N ASP A 46 -13.62 -4.49 -0.50
CA ASP A 46 -14.94 -4.84 -1.08
C ASP A 46 -15.18 -4.19 -2.46
N GLY A 47 -14.12 -3.68 -3.09
CA GLY A 47 -14.16 -3.17 -4.45
C GLY A 47 -14.34 -4.29 -5.48
N ALA A 48 -14.91 -3.95 -6.64
CA ALA A 48 -15.10 -4.88 -7.75
C ALA A 48 -13.85 -4.99 -8.64
N THR A 49 -12.84 -4.14 -8.44
CA THR A 49 -11.61 -4.09 -9.22
C THR A 49 -10.39 -3.85 -8.33
N PHE A 50 -9.20 -4.23 -8.78
CA PHE A 50 -7.94 -3.94 -8.08
C PHE A 50 -7.75 -2.44 -7.83
N ALA A 51 -8.14 -1.59 -8.80
CA ALA A 51 -8.03 -0.14 -8.66
C ALA A 51 -8.93 0.41 -7.53
N GLU A 52 -10.13 -0.14 -7.38
CA GLU A 52 -11.04 0.23 -6.28
C GLU A 52 -10.49 -0.22 -4.92
N ASN A 53 -9.98 -1.45 -4.83
CA ASN A 53 -9.36 -1.96 -3.61
C ASN A 53 -8.12 -1.15 -3.21
N ALA A 54 -7.22 -0.87 -4.16
CA ALA A 54 -6.05 -0.02 -3.91
C ALA A 54 -6.47 1.36 -3.38
N ARG A 55 -7.50 1.98 -3.98
CA ARG A 55 -8.04 3.25 -3.50
C ARG A 55 -8.63 3.14 -2.08
N LEU A 56 -9.42 2.11 -1.78
CA LEU A 56 -10.01 1.89 -0.46
C LEU A 56 -8.93 1.73 0.62
N LYS A 57 -7.87 0.98 0.32
CA LYS A 57 -6.70 0.82 1.20
C LYS A 57 -6.02 2.14 1.50
N ALA A 58 -5.67 2.89 0.45
CA ALA A 58 -4.99 4.17 0.62
C ALA A 58 -5.82 5.15 1.46
N VAL A 59 -7.11 5.29 1.14
CA VAL A 59 -8.01 6.24 1.83
C VAL A 59 -8.28 5.83 3.28
N THR A 60 -8.44 4.54 3.55
CA THR A 60 -8.70 4.05 4.91
C THR A 60 -7.51 4.29 5.83
N VAL A 61 -6.31 4.03 5.32
CA VAL A 61 -5.06 4.22 6.07
C VAL A 61 -4.75 5.72 6.22
N SER A 62 -4.95 6.53 5.18
CA SER A 62 -4.67 7.98 5.24
C SER A 62 -5.57 8.75 6.21
N ARG A 63 -6.70 8.17 6.62
CA ARG A 63 -7.57 8.75 7.66
C ARG A 63 -7.05 8.50 9.07
N GLN A 64 -6.13 7.55 9.23
CA GLN A 64 -5.60 7.11 10.52
C GLN A 64 -4.15 7.51 10.73
N LEU A 65 -3.39 7.71 9.64
CA LEU A 65 -2.00 8.14 9.68
C LEU A 65 -1.79 9.50 9.02
N PRO A 66 -0.93 10.37 9.58
CA PRO A 66 -0.49 11.57 8.91
C PRO A 66 0.49 11.24 7.76
N GLY A 67 0.57 12.12 6.76
CA GLY A 67 1.58 12.03 5.70
C GLY A 67 1.10 11.32 4.45
N LEU A 68 2.06 10.86 3.65
CA LEU A 68 1.78 10.21 2.37
C LEU A 68 1.47 8.73 2.59
N VAL A 69 0.41 8.26 1.93
CA VAL A 69 0.02 6.85 1.90
C VAL A 69 -0.04 6.39 0.46
N LEU A 70 0.60 5.27 0.17
CA LEU A 70 0.50 4.57 -1.10
C LEU A 70 -0.10 3.19 -0.87
N ALA A 71 -0.99 2.77 -1.74
CA ALA A 71 -1.55 1.43 -1.72
C ALA A 71 -1.40 0.79 -3.10
N ASP A 72 -1.34 -0.53 -3.07
CA ASP A 72 -1.29 -1.38 -4.25
C ASP A 72 -2.20 -2.59 -4.01
N ASP A 73 -2.94 -2.96 -5.04
CA ASP A 73 -3.72 -4.18 -5.06
C ASP A 73 -3.41 -4.97 -6.32
N SER A 74 -3.09 -6.24 -6.13
CA SER A 74 -2.48 -7.08 -7.16
C SER A 74 -3.02 -8.49 -7.01
N GLY A 75 -3.35 -9.13 -8.12
CA GLY A 75 -3.81 -10.50 -8.16
C GLY A 75 -3.48 -11.17 -9.48
N LEU A 76 -4.04 -12.35 -9.68
CA LEU A 76 -4.07 -13.02 -10.97
C LEU A 76 -5.50 -12.89 -11.51
N GLU A 77 -5.63 -12.59 -12.79
CA GLU A 77 -6.90 -12.68 -13.49
C GLU A 77 -6.75 -13.76 -14.57
N VAL A 78 -7.58 -14.79 -14.52
CA VAL A 78 -7.59 -15.85 -15.53
C VAL A 78 -8.88 -15.75 -16.34
N ASP A 79 -8.74 -15.36 -17.61
CA ASP A 79 -9.87 -15.18 -18.54
C ASP A 79 -10.80 -16.41 -18.59
N SER A 80 -10.23 -17.62 -18.61
CA SER A 80 -11.01 -18.87 -18.66
C SER A 80 -11.78 -19.18 -17.37
N LEU A 81 -11.43 -18.52 -16.26
CA LEU A 81 -12.15 -18.60 -14.98
C LEU A 81 -13.09 -17.40 -14.80
N GLY A 82 -13.28 -16.57 -15.83
CA GLY A 82 -14.08 -15.34 -15.73
C GLY A 82 -13.38 -14.21 -15.00
N GLY A 83 -12.04 -14.18 -15.01
CA GLY A 83 -11.24 -13.14 -14.36
C GLY A 83 -10.89 -13.41 -12.89
N ALA A 84 -11.08 -14.64 -12.41
CA ALA A 84 -10.65 -15.09 -11.08
C ALA A 84 -9.19 -15.55 -11.03
#